data_AF-A0A7V9UWM6-F1
#
_entry.id   AF-A0A7V9UWM6-F1
#
_cell.length_a   1.000
_cell.length_b   1.000
_cell.length_c   1.000
_cell.angle_alpha   90.00
_cell.angle_beta   90.00
_cell.angle_gamma   90.00
#
_symmetry.space_group_name_H-M   'P 1'
#
loop_
_entity.id
_entity.type
_entity.pdbx_description
1 polymer ?
#
loop_
_entity_poly.entity_id
_entity_poly.type
_entity_poly.pdbx_seq_one_letter_code
_entity_poly.pdbx_strand_id
1 'polypeptide(L)'
;MKIFVLSLLLFAFSPTIFGQAKNARTVKIYLSDTNNNPNFEDCGKVRAVNRTIPKTKTVAKAALEELFKGATKVEKAKGLTSIFSQETSSILKSVNVKNGAAYVNLKNWVIQNLGTATTSCGAFTFVTPIEKTLMQFPSVKKVFFAIEGSPKDYYEWMQVGECPDELVNCSGKDFE
;
A
#
# COMPACT_ATOMS: atom_id res chain seq x y z
N MET A 1 61.48 24.54 36.02
CA MET A 1 60.68 25.58 35.34
C MET A 1 59.55 24.88 34.61
N LYS A 2 58.38 24.80 35.25
CA LYS A 2 57.14 24.19 34.73
C LYS A 2 56.40 25.24 33.91
N ILE A 3 55.71 24.82 32.85
CA ILE A 3 54.28 25.05 32.58
C ILE A 3 54.05 24.61 31.12
N PHE A 4 53.54 23.38 30.96
CA PHE A 4 52.80 23.00 29.75
C PHE A 4 51.37 23.49 29.96
N VAL A 5 50.93 24.48 29.19
CA VAL A 5 49.54 24.94 29.20
C VAL A 5 48.71 23.94 28.40
N LEU A 6 47.91 23.17 29.14
CA LEU A 6 46.93 22.22 28.63
C LEU A 6 45.67 23.01 28.23
N SER A 7 45.54 23.41 26.96
CA SER A 7 44.31 24.01 26.45
C SER A 7 43.27 22.92 26.18
N LEU A 8 42.39 22.74 27.15
CA LEU A 8 41.20 21.90 27.12
C LEU A 8 40.15 22.54 26.19
N LEU A 9 40.14 22.15 24.91
CA LEU A 9 39.02 22.47 24.01
C LEU A 9 37.82 21.59 24.38
N LEU A 10 36.91 22.16 25.17
CA LEU A 10 35.58 21.64 25.44
C LEU A 10 34.80 21.51 24.12
N PHE A 11 34.78 20.31 23.55
CA PHE A 11 33.78 19.95 22.55
C PHE A 11 32.40 19.97 23.22
N ALA A 12 31.66 21.05 23.00
CA ALA A 12 30.23 21.11 23.29
C ALA A 12 29.50 20.12 22.36
N PHE A 13 29.46 18.86 22.76
CA PHE A 13 28.55 17.86 22.20
C PHE A 13 27.13 18.34 22.47
N SER A 14 26.55 19.03 21.49
CA SER A 14 25.13 19.35 21.49
C SER A 14 24.37 18.03 21.38
N PRO A 15 23.58 17.62 22.38
CA PRO A 15 22.75 16.44 22.23
C PRO A 15 21.72 16.76 21.16
N THR A 16 21.80 16.08 20.02
CA THR A 16 20.76 16.12 19.01
C THR A 16 19.50 15.57 19.67
N ILE A 17 18.54 16.44 19.93
CA ILE A 17 17.24 16.07 20.48
C ILE A 17 16.51 15.26 19.40
N PHE A 18 16.65 13.93 19.42
CA PHE A 18 15.76 13.01 18.71
C PHE A 18 14.44 12.91 19.47
N GLY A 19 13.71 14.01 19.52
CA GLY A 19 12.37 14.10 20.10
C GLY A 19 11.34 14.20 19.00
N GLN A 20 10.78 13.08 18.54
CA GLN A 20 9.35 12.87 18.24
C GLN A 20 9.09 11.49 17.61
N ALA A 21 8.93 10.47 18.45
CA ALA A 21 8.45 9.15 18.03
C ALA A 21 7.10 8.75 18.68
N LYS A 22 6.38 9.68 19.32
CA LYS A 22 5.11 9.34 20.00
C LYS A 22 3.88 9.26 19.07
N ASN A 23 3.96 9.79 17.85
CA ASN A 23 2.83 9.94 16.93
C ASN A 23 2.89 9.09 15.65
N ALA A 24 3.84 8.17 15.56
CA ALA A 24 3.99 7.27 14.42
C ALA A 24 3.61 5.82 14.78
N ARG A 25 3.26 5.03 13.77
CA ARG A 25 3.11 3.58 13.86
C ARG A 25 3.64 2.92 12.60
N THR A 26 4.01 1.65 12.71
CA THR A 26 4.40 0.84 11.56
C THR A 26 3.20 0.07 11.01
N VAL A 27 3.12 -0.01 9.69
CA VAL A 27 2.23 -0.90 8.93
C VAL A 27 3.05 -1.65 7.89
N LYS A 28 2.55 -2.79 7.42
CA LYS A 28 3.12 -3.49 6.27
C LYS A 28 2.43 -3.02 5.00
N ILE A 29 3.17 -2.88 3.91
CA ILE A 29 2.63 -2.94 2.56
C ILE A 29 3.29 -4.11 1.85
N TYR A 30 2.67 -4.61 0.78
CA TYR A 30 3.17 -5.77 0.05
C TYR A 30 3.57 -5.33 -1.36
N LEU A 31 4.80 -5.60 -1.75
CA LEU A 31 5.36 -5.25 -3.06
C LEU A 31 5.69 -6.51 -3.83
N SER A 32 5.64 -6.48 -5.16
CA SER A 32 6.02 -7.62 -6.01
C SER A 32 7.48 -7.99 -5.76
N ASP A 33 7.76 -9.29 -5.60
CA ASP A 33 9.08 -9.81 -5.26
C ASP A 33 9.71 -10.52 -6.46
N THR A 34 10.62 -9.84 -7.17
CA THR A 34 11.26 -10.42 -8.36
C THR A 34 12.44 -11.33 -8.02
N ASN A 35 13.02 -11.20 -6.82
CA ASN A 35 14.16 -12.03 -6.41
C ASN A 35 13.76 -13.46 -6.11
N ASN A 36 12.55 -13.66 -5.57
CA ASN A 36 12.00 -14.97 -5.25
C ASN A 36 10.93 -15.42 -6.25
N ASN A 37 11.02 -14.94 -7.49
CA ASN A 37 10.08 -15.21 -8.57
C ASN A 37 10.80 -15.18 -9.93
N PRO A 38 11.76 -16.10 -10.17
CA PRO A 38 12.45 -16.16 -11.46
C PRO A 38 11.42 -16.33 -12.59
N ASN A 39 11.68 -15.68 -13.72
CA ASN A 39 10.81 -15.71 -14.90
C ASN A 39 9.36 -15.26 -14.69
N PHE A 40 9.04 -14.63 -13.54
CA PHE A 40 7.68 -14.18 -13.20
C PHE A 40 6.62 -15.31 -13.22
N GLU A 41 6.98 -16.51 -12.79
CA GLU A 41 6.08 -17.68 -12.76
C GLU A 41 4.86 -17.48 -11.85
N ASP A 42 5.01 -16.78 -10.72
CA ASP A 42 3.93 -16.41 -9.80
C ASP A 42 3.69 -14.90 -9.82
N CYS A 43 2.76 -14.43 -10.65
CA CYS A 43 2.44 -13.01 -10.76
C CYS A 43 1.83 -12.39 -9.49
N GLY A 44 1.38 -13.21 -8.53
CA GLY A 44 0.92 -12.78 -7.21
C GLY A 44 2.02 -12.79 -6.15
N LYS A 45 3.28 -13.12 -6.50
CA LYS A 45 4.36 -13.19 -5.53
C LYS A 45 4.72 -11.82 -4.97
N VAL A 46 4.41 -11.62 -3.70
CA VAL A 46 4.68 -10.37 -2.98
C VAL A 46 5.46 -10.60 -1.69
N ARG A 47 6.19 -9.55 -1.27
CA ARG A 47 6.92 -9.49 0.00
C ARG A 47 6.48 -8.28 0.81
N ALA A 48 6.34 -8.48 2.12
CA ALA A 48 6.02 -7.39 3.04
C ALA A 48 7.21 -6.44 3.21
N VAL A 49 6.93 -5.14 3.23
CA VAL A 49 7.86 -4.08 3.65
C VAL A 49 7.17 -3.18 4.67
N ASN A 50 7.96 -2.65 5.60
CA ASN A 50 7.45 -1.77 6.64
C ASN A 50 7.34 -0.33 6.14
N ARG A 51 6.24 0.33 6.49
CA ARG A 51 5.99 1.76 6.29
C ARG A 51 5.68 2.41 7.63
N THR A 52 6.19 3.61 7.84
CA THR A 52 5.89 4.43 9.01
C THR A 52 4.81 5.42 8.62
N ILE A 53 3.67 5.36 9.30
CA ILE A 53 2.55 6.27 9.09
C ILE A 53 2.24 7.04 10.38
N PRO A 54 1.66 8.25 10.29
CA PRO A 54 1.07 8.90 11.46
C PRO A 54 0.00 8.02 12.12
N LYS A 55 -0.15 8.13 13.44
CA LYS A 55 -1.28 7.49 14.14
C LYS A 55 -2.60 8.04 13.60
N THR A 56 -3.50 7.15 13.24
CA THR A 56 -4.81 7.47 12.69
C THR A 56 -5.83 6.41 13.11
N LYS A 57 -7.12 6.79 13.11
CA LYS A 57 -8.24 5.85 13.25
C LYS A 57 -8.48 5.05 11.96
N THR A 58 -8.06 5.56 10.81
CA THR A 58 -8.28 4.95 9.48
C THR A 58 -7.01 4.24 8.98
N VAL A 59 -6.53 3.26 9.73
CA VAL A 59 -5.23 2.61 9.49
C VAL A 59 -5.19 1.87 8.16
N ALA A 60 -6.30 1.22 7.76
CA ALA A 60 -6.40 0.52 6.48
C ALA A 60 -6.23 1.47 5.28
N LYS A 61 -6.91 2.63 5.33
CA LYS A 61 -6.76 3.70 4.33
C LYS A 61 -5.31 4.17 4.22
N ALA A 62 -4.68 4.50 5.35
CA ALA A 62 -3.30 4.96 5.35
C ALA A 62 -2.30 3.91 4.83
N ALA A 63 -2.54 2.62 5.09
CA ALA A 63 -1.71 1.55 4.54
C ALA A 63 -1.84 1.45 3.01
N LEU A 64 -3.04 1.59 2.44
CA LEU A 64 -3.23 1.64 0.98
C LEU A 64 -2.64 2.89 0.35
N GLU A 65 -2.77 4.06 0.99
CA GLU A 65 -2.14 5.29 0.50
C GLU A 65 -0.61 5.16 0.42
N GLU A 66 0.02 4.44 1.37
CA GLU A 66 1.45 4.11 1.28
C GLU A 66 1.76 3.09 0.17
N LEU A 67 0.91 2.07 -0.02
CA LEU A 67 1.05 1.10 -1.11
C LEU A 67 0.98 1.79 -2.48
N PHE A 68 0.00 2.68 -2.66
CA PHE A 68 -0.26 3.35 -3.92
C PHE A 68 0.78 4.41 -4.30
N LYS A 69 1.74 4.73 -3.43
CA LYS A 69 2.96 5.49 -3.80
C LYS A 69 4.00 4.60 -4.50
N GLY A 70 3.85 3.28 -4.39
CA GLY A 70 4.71 2.28 -5.00
C GLY A 70 6.02 2.00 -4.26
N ALA A 71 6.91 1.28 -4.95
CA ALA A 71 8.21 0.90 -4.44
C ALA A 71 9.20 2.07 -4.48
N THR A 72 9.94 2.28 -3.39
CA THR A 72 11.02 3.27 -3.30
C THR A 72 12.26 2.81 -4.08
N LYS A 73 13.19 3.73 -4.35
CA LYS A 73 14.48 3.39 -5.00
C LYS A 73 15.27 2.33 -4.22
N VAL A 74 15.25 2.39 -2.88
CA VAL A 74 15.94 1.44 -2.00
C VAL A 74 15.32 0.04 -2.09
N GLU A 75 14.00 -0.05 -2.25
CA GLU A 75 13.31 -1.33 -2.40
C GLU A 75 13.50 -1.94 -3.79
N LYS A 76 13.49 -1.11 -4.84
CA LYS A 76 13.83 -1.53 -6.20
C LYS A 76 15.24 -2.12 -6.28
N ALA A 77 16.20 -1.50 -5.60
CA ALA A 77 17.57 -2.03 -5.48
C ALA A 77 17.64 -3.39 -4.75
N LYS A 78 16.58 -3.80 -4.05
CA LYS A 78 16.43 -5.10 -3.37
C LYS A 78 15.53 -6.07 -4.14
N GLY A 79 15.24 -5.80 -5.41
CA GLY A 79 14.40 -6.66 -6.26
C GLY A 79 12.92 -6.62 -5.88
N LEU A 80 12.45 -5.50 -5.34
CA LEU A 80 11.03 -5.27 -5.10
C LEU A 80 10.48 -4.26 -6.10
N THR A 81 9.38 -4.62 -6.76
CA THR A 81 8.73 -3.79 -7.77
C THR A 81 7.27 -3.54 -7.39
N SER A 82 6.63 -2.65 -8.14
CA SER A 82 5.25 -2.24 -7.90
C SER A 82 4.66 -1.76 -9.21
N ILE A 83 3.42 -2.16 -9.49
CA ILE A 83 2.61 -1.56 -10.56
C ILE A 83 2.22 -0.11 -10.21
N PHE A 84 2.13 0.20 -8.92
CA PHE A 84 1.90 1.55 -8.39
C PHE A 84 3.17 2.40 -8.42
N SER A 85 2.97 3.72 -8.52
CA SER A 85 3.98 4.76 -8.56
C SER A 85 3.48 6.03 -7.84
N GLN A 86 4.25 7.11 -7.87
CA GLN A 86 3.78 8.39 -7.34
C GLN A 86 2.50 8.90 -8.04
N GLU A 87 2.30 8.55 -9.31
CA GLU A 87 1.11 8.92 -10.10
C GLU A 87 -0.16 8.27 -9.53
N THR A 88 -0.03 7.05 -9.00
CA THR A 88 -1.15 6.34 -8.38
C THR A 88 -1.42 6.77 -6.94
N SER A 89 -0.62 7.66 -6.34
CA SER A 89 -0.72 8.00 -4.91
C SER A 89 -2.09 8.55 -4.47
N SER A 90 -2.89 9.02 -5.43
CA SER A 90 -4.22 9.59 -5.17
C SER A 90 -5.38 8.77 -5.75
N ILE A 91 -5.17 7.53 -6.21
CA ILE A 91 -6.23 6.72 -6.84
C ILE A 91 -7.27 6.22 -5.85
N LEU A 92 -7.00 6.26 -4.55
CA LEU A 92 -7.94 5.84 -3.53
C LEU A 92 -8.99 6.92 -3.28
N LYS A 93 -10.27 6.54 -3.38
CA LYS A 93 -11.39 7.39 -2.99
C LYS A 93 -11.77 7.15 -1.52
N SER A 94 -12.03 5.90 -1.16
CA SER A 94 -12.36 5.50 0.21
C SER A 94 -12.01 4.03 0.48
N VAL A 95 -11.89 3.68 1.77
CA VAL A 95 -11.89 2.30 2.23
C VAL A 95 -12.81 2.21 3.43
N ASN A 96 -13.83 1.37 3.33
CA ASN A 96 -14.70 1.04 4.44
C ASN A 96 -14.39 -0.38 4.93
N VAL A 97 -14.30 -0.60 6.24
CA VAL A 97 -14.07 -1.93 6.81
C VAL A 97 -15.26 -2.29 7.67
N LYS A 98 -15.99 -3.33 7.26
CA LYS A 98 -17.26 -3.73 7.87
C LYS A 98 -17.47 -5.23 7.73
N ASN A 99 -17.98 -5.88 8.77
CA ASN A 99 -18.38 -7.29 8.76
C ASN A 99 -17.32 -8.26 8.22
N GLY A 100 -16.05 -8.02 8.53
CA GLY A 100 -14.97 -8.90 8.06
C GLY A 100 -14.46 -8.59 6.64
N ALA A 101 -14.98 -7.59 5.95
CA ALA A 101 -14.56 -7.20 4.61
C ALA A 101 -14.04 -5.76 4.55
N ALA A 102 -13.11 -5.51 3.63
CA ALA A 102 -12.71 -4.17 3.23
C ALA A 102 -13.29 -3.84 1.87
N TYR A 103 -13.99 -2.71 1.76
CA TYR A 103 -14.60 -2.20 0.53
C TYR A 103 -13.74 -1.06 0.01
N VAL A 104 -12.95 -1.34 -1.02
CA VAL A 104 -11.99 -0.42 -1.62
C VAL A 104 -12.65 0.30 -2.78
N ASN A 105 -12.81 1.61 -2.65
CA ASN A 105 -13.36 2.46 -3.70
C ASN A 105 -12.22 3.23 -4.38
N LEU A 106 -12.04 2.99 -5.67
CA LEU A 106 -11.01 3.62 -6.50
C LEU A 106 -11.60 4.76 -7.31
N LYS A 107 -10.75 5.72 -7.67
CA LYS A 107 -11.14 6.80 -8.58
C LYS A 107 -11.14 6.31 -10.02
N ASN A 108 -12.00 6.90 -10.86
CA ASN A 108 -12.12 6.59 -12.29
C ASN A 108 -10.80 6.69 -13.07
N TRP A 109 -9.82 7.45 -12.55
CA TRP A 109 -8.48 7.59 -13.12
C TRP A 109 -7.82 6.25 -13.49
N VAL A 110 -8.08 5.18 -12.71
CA VAL A 110 -7.49 3.85 -12.96
C VAL A 110 -7.89 3.25 -14.31
N ILE A 111 -9.12 3.50 -14.78
CA ILE A 111 -9.61 2.98 -16.07
C ILE A 111 -8.78 3.55 -17.22
N GLN A 112 -8.50 4.85 -17.17
CA GLN A 112 -7.84 5.57 -18.25
C GLN A 112 -6.32 5.41 -18.25
N ASN A 113 -5.72 5.17 -17.09
CA ASN A 113 -4.26 5.30 -16.92
C ASN A 113 -3.57 4.03 -16.45
N LEU A 114 -4.32 2.99 -16.05
CA LEU A 114 -3.75 1.77 -15.47
C LEU A 114 -4.16 0.51 -16.25
N GLY A 115 -4.17 0.58 -17.58
CA GLY A 115 -4.51 -0.56 -18.44
C GLY A 115 -3.58 -1.78 -18.29
N THR A 116 -2.37 -1.59 -17.73
CA THR A 116 -1.49 -2.72 -17.40
C THR A 116 -2.09 -3.64 -16.34
N ALA A 117 -2.96 -3.13 -15.45
CA ALA A 117 -3.63 -3.91 -14.40
C ALA A 117 -4.64 -4.93 -14.96
N THR A 118 -5.09 -4.79 -16.21
CA THR A 118 -6.08 -5.68 -16.84
C THR A 118 -5.43 -6.72 -17.75
N THR A 119 -4.11 -6.85 -17.72
CA THR A 119 -3.39 -7.94 -18.40
C THR A 119 -3.34 -9.19 -17.51
N SER A 120 -3.07 -10.38 -18.08
CA SER A 120 -3.05 -11.66 -17.33
C SER A 120 -2.26 -11.58 -16.02
N CYS A 121 -0.97 -11.22 -16.09
CA CYS A 121 -0.16 -11.02 -14.87
C CYS A 121 -0.41 -9.67 -14.19
N GLY A 122 -0.79 -8.65 -14.96
CA GLY A 122 -1.17 -7.34 -14.44
C GLY A 122 -2.19 -7.41 -13.33
N ALA A 123 -3.24 -8.21 -13.53
CA ALA A 123 -4.33 -8.37 -12.57
C ALA A 123 -3.81 -8.84 -11.20
N PHE A 124 -2.94 -9.85 -11.18
CA PHE A 124 -2.33 -10.35 -9.94
C PHE A 124 -1.39 -9.33 -9.30
N THR A 125 -0.61 -8.61 -10.10
CA THR A 125 0.30 -7.57 -9.60
C THR A 125 -0.44 -6.32 -9.07
N PHE A 126 -1.70 -6.14 -9.45
CA PHE A 126 -2.58 -5.09 -8.94
C PHE A 126 -3.33 -5.55 -7.67
N VAL A 127 -4.02 -6.67 -7.74
CA VAL A 127 -4.94 -7.14 -6.68
C VAL A 127 -4.17 -7.66 -5.46
N THR A 128 -3.15 -8.51 -5.66
CA THR A 128 -2.49 -9.22 -4.56
C THR A 128 -1.82 -8.26 -3.55
N PRO A 129 -1.08 -7.21 -3.98
CA PRO A 129 -0.57 -6.20 -3.06
C PRO A 129 -1.64 -5.53 -2.20
N ILE A 130 -2.79 -5.19 -2.79
CA ILE A 130 -3.89 -4.51 -2.10
C ILE A 130 -4.48 -5.45 -1.04
N GLU A 131 -4.81 -6.68 -1.45
CA GLU A 131 -5.41 -7.68 -0.56
C GLU A 131 -4.48 -8.02 0.60
N LYS A 132 -3.21 -8.34 0.35
CA LYS A 132 -2.26 -8.67 1.41
C LYS A 132 -2.01 -7.50 2.35
N THR A 133 -2.02 -6.27 1.82
CA THR A 133 -1.89 -5.06 2.64
C THR A 133 -3.11 -4.88 3.57
N LEU A 134 -4.33 -5.16 3.12
CA LEU A 134 -5.52 -5.02 3.95
C LEU A 134 -5.70 -6.20 4.92
N MET A 135 -5.42 -7.42 4.47
CA MET A 135 -5.53 -8.65 5.26
C MET A 135 -4.45 -8.77 6.35
N GLN A 136 -3.47 -7.85 6.41
CA GLN A 136 -2.60 -7.73 7.57
C GLN A 136 -3.40 -7.42 8.86
N PHE A 137 -4.59 -6.81 8.71
CA PHE A 137 -5.48 -6.50 9.81
C PHE A 137 -6.41 -7.70 10.07
N PRO A 138 -6.40 -8.31 11.27
CA PRO A 138 -7.16 -9.54 11.54
C PRO A 138 -8.66 -9.43 11.30
N SER A 139 -9.23 -8.22 11.34
CA SER A 139 -10.63 -7.93 11.06
C SER A 139 -10.98 -7.95 9.56
N VAL A 140 -10.00 -8.05 8.66
CA VAL A 140 -10.22 -8.11 7.21
C VAL A 140 -9.94 -9.53 6.72
N LYS A 141 -10.98 -10.19 6.22
CA LYS A 141 -10.98 -11.55 5.67
C LYS A 141 -11.25 -11.59 4.17
N LYS A 142 -11.85 -10.53 3.63
CA LYS A 142 -12.18 -10.36 2.21
C LYS A 142 -11.95 -8.92 1.79
N VAL A 143 -11.69 -8.70 0.51
CA VAL A 143 -11.58 -7.38 -0.09
C VAL A 143 -12.50 -7.33 -1.29
N PHE A 144 -13.31 -6.28 -1.35
CA PHE A 144 -14.17 -5.99 -2.48
C PHE A 144 -13.75 -4.66 -3.08
N PHE A 145 -14.04 -4.47 -4.37
CA PHE A 145 -13.58 -3.33 -5.12
C PHE A 145 -14.74 -2.64 -5.85
N ALA A 146 -14.62 -1.33 -6.00
CA ALA A 146 -15.48 -0.50 -6.81
C ALA A 146 -14.66 0.63 -7.45
N ILE A 147 -15.17 1.16 -8.55
CA ILE A 147 -14.69 2.41 -9.14
C ILE A 147 -15.81 3.44 -9.02
N GLU A 148 -15.54 4.57 -8.38
CA GLU A 148 -16.53 5.62 -8.11
C GLU A 148 -17.82 5.09 -7.42
N GLY A 149 -17.68 4.06 -6.59
CA GLY A 149 -18.80 3.40 -5.91
C GLY A 149 -19.53 2.34 -6.73
N SER A 150 -19.14 2.08 -7.99
CA SER A 150 -19.69 1.00 -8.82
C SER A 150 -18.80 -0.25 -8.78
N PRO A 151 -19.24 -1.36 -8.15
CA PRO A 151 -18.57 -2.65 -8.29
C PRO A 151 -18.57 -3.13 -9.73
N LYS A 152 -19.68 -2.94 -10.45
CA LYS A 152 -19.81 -3.35 -11.86
C LYS A 152 -18.70 -2.76 -12.71
N ASP A 153 -18.44 -1.47 -12.58
CA ASP A 153 -17.38 -0.78 -13.34
C ASP A 153 -15.99 -1.38 -13.05
N TYR A 154 -15.72 -1.76 -11.79
CA TYR A 154 -14.48 -2.42 -11.43
C TYR A 154 -14.35 -3.82 -12.05
N TYR A 155 -15.36 -4.68 -11.88
CA TYR A 155 -15.28 -6.07 -12.34
C TYR A 155 -15.36 -6.19 -13.87
N GLU A 156 -16.01 -5.25 -14.55
CA GLU A 156 -15.95 -5.09 -16.01
C GLU A 156 -14.57 -4.61 -16.46
N TRP A 157 -14.01 -3.58 -15.81
CA TRP A 157 -12.66 -3.10 -16.12
C TRP A 157 -11.61 -4.20 -15.95
N MET A 158 -11.72 -5.02 -14.89
CA MET A 158 -10.86 -6.16 -14.63
C MET A 158 -11.12 -7.37 -15.55
N GLN A 159 -12.09 -7.29 -16.46
CA GLN A 159 -12.44 -8.36 -17.42
C GLN A 159 -12.88 -9.67 -16.75
N VAL A 160 -13.40 -9.57 -15.51
CA VAL A 160 -13.98 -10.71 -14.78
C VAL A 160 -15.44 -10.91 -15.17
N GLY A 161 -16.14 -9.83 -15.54
CA GLY A 161 -17.50 -9.86 -16.07
C GLY A 161 -18.61 -9.90 -15.02
N GLU A 162 -18.40 -10.61 -13.90
CA GLU A 162 -19.38 -10.73 -12.83
C GLU A 162 -18.85 -10.20 -11.49
N CYS A 163 -19.73 -9.57 -10.71
CA CYS A 163 -19.42 -9.20 -9.32
C CYS A 163 -19.41 -10.46 -8.43
N PRO A 164 -18.63 -10.47 -7.34
CA PRO A 164 -18.71 -11.52 -6.34
C PRO A 164 -20.12 -11.67 -5.78
N ASP A 165 -20.58 -12.91 -5.57
CA ASP A 165 -21.92 -13.23 -5.07
C ASP A 165 -22.23 -12.53 -3.73
N GLU A 166 -21.22 -12.27 -2.91
CA GLU A 166 -21.38 -11.56 -1.64
C GLU A 166 -21.80 -10.08 -1.82
N LEU A 167 -21.56 -9.49 -2.99
CA LEU A 167 -22.07 -8.19 -3.38
C LEU A 167 -23.44 -8.36 -4.04
N VAL A 168 -24.47 -8.59 -3.23
CA VAL A 168 -25.86 -8.77 -3.68
C VAL A 168 -26.24 -7.69 -4.70
N ASN A 169 -26.59 -8.11 -5.92
CA ASN A 169 -26.94 -7.26 -7.06
C ASN A 169 -25.87 -6.21 -7.43
N CYS A 170 -24.59 -6.53 -7.25
CA CYS A 170 -23.47 -5.60 -7.47
C CYS A 170 -23.63 -4.27 -6.69
N SER A 171 -24.24 -4.29 -5.49
CA SER A 171 -24.55 -3.08 -4.76
C SER A 171 -23.29 -2.32 -4.29
N GLY A 172 -23.24 -1.02 -4.60
CA GLY A 172 -22.18 -0.09 -4.17
C GLY A 172 -22.32 0.43 -2.74
N LYS A 173 -23.37 0.07 -2.01
CA LYS A 173 -23.78 0.73 -0.74
C LYS A 173 -22.72 0.74 0.38
N ASP A 174 -21.81 -0.23 0.38
CA ASP A 174 -20.79 -0.36 1.42
C ASP A 174 -19.45 0.30 1.03
N PHE A 175 -19.35 0.89 -0.17
CA PHE A 175 -18.16 1.56 -0.72
C PHE A 175 -18.12 3.08 -0.47
N GLU A 176 -19.17 3.66 0.11
CA GLU A 176 -19.24 5.07 0.52
C GLU A 176 -18.67 5.30 1.92
#